data_AF-A0AAN6RLL1-F1
#
_entry.id   AF-A0AAN6RLL1-F1
#
_cell.length_a   1.000
_cell.length_b   1.000
_cell.length_c   1.000
_cell.angle_alpha   90.00
_cell.angle_beta   90.00
_cell.angle_gamma   90.00
#
_symmetry.space_group_name_H-M   'P 1'
#
loop_
_entity.id
_entity.type
_entity.pdbx_description
1 polymer ?
#
loop_
_entity_poly.entity_id
_entity_poly.type
_entity_poly.pdbx_seq_one_letter_code
_entity_poly.pdbx_strand_id
1 'polypeptide(L)'
;MRSFTFALTVLPLLSAAYLVEPDTPAAPDTIEDCTYWQVATETDTCESIAKDWAITLEQFNTYNPSQAPTCNLIVGNSYCIEQNWAIPPATPTPTSSTASTTTTQTPTPTPTDLLGQCEAEAGGYKSTFFTINYYDSQCWQHGGNDCANKAADIVCPQK
;
A
#
# COMPACT_ATOMS: atom_id res chain seq x y z
N MET A 1 3.06 41.77 38.14
CA MET A 1 3.43 40.39 37.75
C MET A 1 2.19 39.77 37.13
N ARG A 2 2.15 39.61 35.80
CA ARG A 2 0.99 39.03 35.10
C ARG A 2 1.22 37.53 35.00
N SER A 3 0.41 36.78 35.74
CA SER A 3 0.41 35.32 35.73
C SER A 3 -0.17 34.86 34.38
N PHE A 4 0.63 34.17 33.58
CA PHE A 4 0.16 33.49 32.38
C PHE A 4 -0.11 32.03 32.75
N THR A 5 -1.36 31.70 33.02
CA THR A 5 -1.80 30.32 33.20
C THR A 5 -1.88 29.68 31.81
N PHE A 6 -0.91 28.83 31.46
CA PHE A 6 -0.99 27.98 30.28
C PHE A 6 -2.03 26.89 30.54
N ALA A 7 -3.21 27.03 29.95
CA ALA A 7 -4.17 25.93 29.88
C ALA A 7 -3.63 24.90 28.88
N LEU A 8 -3.11 23.77 29.38
CA LEU A 8 -2.92 22.58 28.56
C LEU A 8 -4.30 22.03 28.19
N THR A 9 -4.81 22.42 27.03
CA THR A 9 -5.91 21.70 26.40
C THR A 9 -5.36 20.36 25.96
N VAL A 10 -5.70 19.30 26.68
CA VAL A 10 -5.48 17.93 26.24
C VAL A 10 -6.39 17.73 25.03
N LEU A 11 -5.84 17.90 23.82
CA LEU A 11 -6.55 17.52 22.60
C LEU A 11 -6.79 16.01 22.74
N PRO A 12 -8.04 15.53 22.73
CA PRO A 12 -8.26 14.09 22.72
C PRO A 12 -7.63 13.59 21.43
N LEU A 13 -6.60 12.75 21.53
CA LEU A 13 -6.13 11.95 20.42
C LEU A 13 -7.30 11.03 20.06
N LEU A 14 -8.15 11.47 19.12
CA LEU A 14 -9.03 10.56 18.40
C LEU A 14 -8.10 9.56 17.74
N SER A 15 -7.86 8.45 18.44
CA SER A 15 -7.14 7.32 17.90
C SER A 15 -8.10 6.72 16.88
N ALA A 16 -8.00 7.16 15.63
CA ALA A 16 -8.65 6.45 14.54
C ALA A 16 -8.11 5.01 14.56
N ALA A 17 -9.01 4.04 14.62
CA ALA A 17 -8.65 2.63 14.67
C ALA A 17 -8.40 2.16 13.23
N TYR A 18 -7.15 2.29 12.78
CA TYR A 18 -6.73 1.78 11.48
C TYR A 18 -6.50 0.27 11.54
N LEU A 19 -6.61 -0.43 10.41
CA LEU A 19 -6.26 -1.87 10.31
C LEU A 19 -4.79 -2.13 10.69
N VAL A 20 -3.91 -1.21 10.31
CA VAL A 20 -2.51 -1.16 10.72
C VAL A 20 -2.22 0.22 11.29
N GLU A 21 -1.67 0.29 12.50
CA GLU A 21 -1.34 1.56 13.13
C GLU A 21 -0.21 2.31 12.40
N PRO A 22 -0.34 3.63 12.19
CA PRO A 22 0.71 4.44 11.57
C PRO A 22 1.87 4.70 12.54
N ASP A 23 3.09 4.86 12.01
CA ASP A 23 4.29 5.16 12.80
C ASP A 23 4.25 6.56 13.43
N THR A 24 3.55 7.49 12.79
CA THR A 24 3.39 8.88 13.20
C THR A 24 1.92 9.30 13.10
N PRO A 25 1.52 10.53 13.51
CA PRO A 25 0.14 10.96 13.34
C PRO A 25 -0.32 10.80 11.88
N ALA A 26 -1.40 10.05 11.67
CA ALA A 26 -2.02 9.93 10.36
C ALA A 26 -2.52 11.29 9.89
N ALA A 27 -2.49 11.50 8.57
CA ALA A 27 -3.15 12.65 7.98
C ALA A 27 -4.65 12.64 8.31
N PRO A 28 -5.29 13.81 8.51
CA PRO A 28 -6.72 13.89 8.74
C PRO A 28 -7.50 13.17 7.64
N ASP A 29 -8.66 12.62 7.98
CA ASP A 29 -9.57 11.94 7.04
C ASP A 29 -8.99 10.74 6.29
N THR A 30 -7.81 10.23 6.67
CA THR A 30 -7.24 9.00 6.08
C THR A 30 -8.18 7.82 6.27
N ILE A 31 -8.29 6.97 5.23
CA ILE A 31 -9.12 5.76 5.27
C ILE A 31 -8.77 4.83 6.44
N GLU A 32 -9.79 4.19 7.01
CA GLU A 32 -9.63 3.31 8.18
C GLU A 32 -8.98 1.96 7.83
N ASP A 33 -9.18 1.48 6.60
CA ASP A 33 -8.65 0.20 6.12
C ASP A 33 -7.25 0.33 5.48
N CYS A 34 -6.49 1.33 5.92
CA CYS A 34 -5.09 1.46 5.54
C CYS A 34 -4.24 0.33 6.12
N THR A 35 -3.44 -0.30 5.26
CA THR A 35 -2.55 -1.40 5.62
C THR A 35 -1.08 -1.06 5.44
N TYR A 36 -0.77 0.05 4.77
CA TYR A 36 0.60 0.51 4.60
C TYR A 36 0.71 2.04 4.52
N TRP A 37 1.75 2.58 5.16
CA TRP A 37 1.91 4.01 5.42
C TRP A 37 3.23 4.57 4.85
N GLN A 38 3.20 5.81 4.38
CA GLN A 38 4.36 6.63 4.02
C GLN A 38 4.43 7.84 4.95
N VAL A 39 5.52 8.00 5.69
CA VAL A 39 5.80 9.22 6.45
C VAL A 39 6.35 10.28 5.50
N ALA A 40 5.67 11.41 5.38
CA ALA A 40 6.10 12.47 4.46
C ALA A 40 7.39 13.16 4.93
N THR A 41 8.30 13.39 4.01
CA THR A 41 9.56 14.13 4.19
C THR A 41 9.50 15.49 3.48
N GLU A 42 10.52 16.34 3.68
CA GLU A 42 10.58 17.67 3.05
C GLU A 42 10.68 17.63 1.53
N THR A 43 11.08 16.49 0.94
CA THR A 43 11.24 16.34 -0.51
C THR A 43 10.04 15.71 -1.19
N ASP A 44 9.07 15.22 -0.42
CA ASP A 44 7.95 14.48 -0.97
C ASP A 44 6.88 15.41 -1.56
N THR A 45 6.40 15.03 -2.75
CA THR A 45 5.14 15.49 -3.33
C THR A 45 4.17 14.31 -3.46
N CYS A 46 2.88 14.57 -3.61
CA CYS A 46 1.88 13.53 -3.82
C CYS A 46 2.17 12.73 -5.09
N GLU A 47 2.66 13.39 -6.15
CA GLU A 47 3.08 12.71 -7.38
C GLU A 47 4.30 11.82 -7.15
N SER A 48 5.28 12.27 -6.36
CA SER A 48 6.46 11.46 -6.05
C SER A 48 6.09 10.24 -5.20
N ILE A 49 5.26 10.40 -4.17
CA ILE A 49 4.77 9.30 -3.34
C ILE A 49 3.95 8.33 -4.21
N ALA A 50 2.98 8.84 -4.97
CA ALA A 50 2.15 8.00 -5.83
C ALA A 50 3.00 7.20 -6.83
N LYS A 51 4.01 7.84 -7.43
CA LYS A 51 4.95 7.20 -8.35
C LYS A 51 5.81 6.14 -7.66
N ASP A 52 6.40 6.46 -6.52
CA ASP A 52 7.32 5.58 -5.78
C ASP A 52 6.61 4.32 -5.27
N TRP A 53 5.31 4.45 -4.98
CA TRP A 53 4.43 3.37 -4.52
C TRP A 53 3.55 2.78 -5.62
N ALA A 54 3.77 3.16 -6.88
CA ALA A 54 3.06 2.65 -8.06
C ALA A 54 1.52 2.73 -7.95
N ILE A 55 0.99 3.74 -7.28
CA ILE A 55 -0.44 4.07 -7.21
C ILE A 55 -0.74 5.31 -8.05
N THR A 56 -1.99 5.50 -8.47
CA THR A 56 -2.39 6.75 -9.13
C THR A 56 -2.50 7.88 -8.10
N LEU A 57 -2.33 9.13 -8.54
CA LEU A 57 -2.60 10.29 -7.69
C LEU A 57 -4.06 10.30 -7.20
N GLU A 58 -4.99 9.79 -8.01
CA GLU A 58 -6.40 9.64 -7.63
C GLU A 58 -6.59 8.62 -6.51
N GLN A 59 -5.88 7.48 -6.55
CA GLN A 59 -5.88 6.51 -5.45
C GLN A 59 -5.28 7.12 -4.19
N PHE A 60 -4.14 7.81 -4.29
CA PHE A 60 -3.53 8.48 -3.15
C PHE A 60 -4.46 9.52 -2.49
N ASN A 61 -5.18 10.29 -3.32
CA ASN A 61 -6.20 11.25 -2.88
C ASN A 61 -7.47 10.58 -2.34
N THR A 62 -7.77 9.36 -2.76
CA THR A 62 -8.89 8.57 -2.22
C THR A 62 -8.53 8.04 -0.84
N TYR A 63 -7.30 7.54 -0.68
CA TYR A 63 -6.81 7.00 0.59
C TYR A 63 -6.61 8.10 1.64
N ASN A 64 -6.26 9.29 1.18
CA ASN A 64 -6.05 10.45 2.03
C ASN A 64 -6.82 11.63 1.41
N PRO A 65 -8.02 11.99 1.89
CA PRO A 65 -8.77 13.10 1.31
C PRO A 65 -8.23 14.48 1.71
N SER A 66 -7.57 14.59 2.87
CA SER A 66 -7.20 15.89 3.47
C SER A 66 -6.08 16.65 2.75
N GLN A 67 -5.22 15.99 1.99
CA GLN A 67 -4.20 16.63 1.16
C GLN A 67 -4.72 17.02 -0.23
N ALA A 68 -5.88 16.52 -0.65
CA ALA A 68 -6.51 16.95 -1.88
C ALA A 68 -7.25 18.29 -1.68
N PRO A 69 -7.34 19.15 -2.71
CA PRO A 69 -6.83 19.00 -4.08
C PRO A 69 -5.42 19.58 -4.31
N THR A 70 -4.83 20.26 -3.31
CA THR A 70 -3.60 21.05 -3.50
C THR A 70 -2.31 20.32 -3.12
N CYS A 71 -2.38 19.02 -2.80
CA CYS A 71 -1.27 18.24 -2.28
C CYS A 71 -0.59 18.90 -1.07
N ASN A 72 -1.33 19.07 0.02
CA ASN A 72 -0.77 19.68 1.24
C ASN A 72 -0.23 18.59 2.20
N LEU A 73 0.97 18.09 1.92
CA LEU A 73 1.65 17.14 2.79
C LEU A 73 2.23 17.85 4.02
N ILE A 74 1.99 17.30 5.21
CA ILE A 74 2.58 17.73 6.46
C ILE A 74 3.78 16.83 6.72
N VAL A 75 4.98 17.42 6.72
CA VAL A 75 6.22 16.70 7.01
C VAL A 75 6.12 16.02 8.38
N GLY A 76 6.44 14.74 8.43
CA GLY A 76 6.35 13.90 9.63
C GLY A 76 4.99 13.23 9.84
N ASN A 77 3.95 13.54 9.06
CA ASN A 77 2.68 12.81 9.12
C ASN A 77 2.71 11.54 8.26
N SER A 78 1.91 10.56 8.66
CA SER A 78 1.71 9.30 7.94
C SER A 78 0.56 9.41 6.93
N TYR A 79 0.81 8.98 5.70
CA TYR A 79 -0.15 8.94 4.60
C TYR A 79 -0.35 7.50 4.13
N CYS A 80 -1.60 7.11 3.92
CA CYS A 80 -1.94 5.80 3.44
C CYS A 80 -1.55 5.61 1.97
N ILE A 81 -0.90 4.49 1.67
CA ILE A 81 -0.45 4.13 0.32
C ILE A 81 -0.89 2.72 -0.09
N GLU A 82 -1.53 1.99 0.82
CA GLU A 82 -2.13 0.68 0.54
C GLU A 82 -3.42 0.54 1.33
N GLN A 83 -4.50 0.21 0.62
CA GLN A 83 -5.79 -0.13 1.18
C GLN A 83 -5.95 -1.64 1.23
N ASN A 84 -6.42 -2.17 2.36
CA ASN A 84 -6.90 -3.55 2.51
C ASN A 84 -5.94 -4.62 1.94
N TRP A 85 -4.64 -4.53 2.28
CA TRP A 85 -3.60 -5.49 1.88
C TRP A 85 -3.47 -5.64 0.35
N ALA A 86 -3.75 -4.56 -0.39
CA ALA A 86 -3.82 -4.53 -1.85
C ALA A 86 -4.84 -5.53 -2.45
N ILE A 87 -5.79 -6.02 -1.65
CA ILE A 87 -6.86 -6.88 -2.12
C ILE A 87 -7.86 -6.00 -2.85
N PRO A 88 -8.08 -6.20 -4.17
CA PRO A 88 -9.02 -5.40 -4.91
C PRO A 88 -10.43 -5.58 -4.32
N PRO A 89 -11.21 -4.50 -4.21
CA PRO A 89 -12.58 -4.60 -3.71
C PRO A 89 -13.34 -5.64 -4.55
N ALA A 90 -14.08 -6.51 -3.86
CA ALA A 90 -14.88 -7.54 -4.51
C ALA A 90 -15.80 -6.86 -5.53
N THR A 91 -15.55 -7.09 -6.81
CA THR A 91 -16.46 -6.63 -7.86
C THR A 91 -17.80 -7.32 -7.60
N PRO A 92 -18.94 -6.61 -7.55
CA PRO A 92 -20.24 -7.27 -7.41
C PRO A 92 -20.42 -8.21 -8.61
N THR A 93 -20.14 -9.49 -8.38
CA THR A 93 -20.24 -10.53 -9.40
C THR A 93 -21.69 -10.99 -9.43
N PRO A 94 -22.34 -11.05 -10.60
CA PRO A 94 -23.66 -11.68 -10.69
C PRO A 94 -23.52 -13.15 -10.30
N THR A 95 -24.34 -13.59 -9.34
CA THR A 95 -24.40 -14.97 -8.83
C THR A 95 -24.44 -15.97 -10.00
N SER A 96 -23.39 -16.78 -10.13
CA SER A 96 -23.45 -18.04 -10.86
C SER A 96 -22.67 -19.09 -10.08
N SER A 97 -23.45 -19.98 -9.47
CA SER A 97 -23.00 -21.19 -8.78
C SER A 97 -22.30 -22.12 -9.78
N THR A 98 -21.07 -22.56 -9.51
CA THR A 98 -20.58 -23.92 -9.82
C THR A 98 -19.33 -24.27 -8.99
N ALA A 99 -19.49 -25.34 -8.22
CA ALA A 99 -18.55 -26.27 -7.58
C ALA A 99 -17.04 -25.93 -7.39
N SER A 100 -16.62 -26.04 -6.12
CA SER A 100 -15.25 -26.08 -5.61
C SER A 100 -14.44 -27.28 -6.12
N THR A 101 -13.15 -27.08 -6.42
CA THR A 101 -12.13 -28.13 -6.45
C THR A 101 -10.99 -27.78 -5.50
N THR A 102 -10.74 -28.69 -4.56
CA THR A 102 -9.68 -28.63 -3.55
C THR A 102 -8.33 -28.88 -4.21
N THR A 103 -7.38 -27.94 -4.11
CA THR A 103 -5.97 -28.18 -4.44
C THR A 103 -5.08 -27.95 -3.23
N THR A 104 -4.18 -28.91 -3.04
CA THR A 104 -3.22 -29.08 -1.96
C THR A 104 -2.29 -27.88 -1.82
N GLN A 105 -2.17 -27.34 -0.61
CA GLN A 105 -1.27 -26.24 -0.24
C GLN A 105 0.19 -26.74 -0.20
N THR A 106 0.91 -26.53 -1.31
CA THR A 106 2.38 -26.40 -1.29
C THR A 106 2.70 -24.99 -0.77
N PRO A 107 3.72 -24.78 0.09
CA PRO A 107 4.08 -23.42 0.51
C PRO A 107 4.48 -22.60 -0.72
N THR A 108 3.62 -21.66 -1.10
CA THR A 108 3.89 -20.70 -2.17
C THR A 108 5.01 -19.77 -1.68
N PRO A 109 6.09 -19.58 -2.45
CA PRO A 109 7.15 -18.67 -2.07
C PRO A 109 6.61 -17.24 -1.98
N THR A 110 6.97 -16.55 -0.91
CA THR A 110 6.54 -15.17 -0.68
C THR A 110 7.26 -14.23 -1.67
N PRO A 111 6.69 -13.07 -2.03
CA PRO A 111 7.36 -12.08 -2.88
C PRO A 111 8.74 -11.65 -2.34
N THR A 112 8.93 -11.74 -1.02
CA THR A 112 10.21 -11.57 -0.31
C THR A 112 11.26 -12.63 -0.65
N ASP A 113 10.87 -13.89 -0.88
CA ASP A 113 11.79 -14.98 -1.29
C ASP A 113 12.21 -14.85 -2.76
N LEU A 114 11.32 -14.30 -3.59
CA LEU A 114 11.54 -14.13 -5.03
C LEU A 114 12.47 -12.96 -5.35
N LEU A 115 12.50 -11.94 -4.48
CA LEU A 115 13.47 -10.84 -4.54
C LEU A 115 14.92 -11.32 -4.48
N GLY A 116 15.20 -12.47 -3.87
CA GLY A 116 16.54 -13.07 -3.83
C GLY A 116 17.04 -13.64 -5.17
N GLN A 117 16.16 -13.75 -6.19
CA GLN A 117 16.48 -14.31 -7.51
C GLN A 117 16.78 -13.25 -8.56
N CYS A 118 16.69 -11.97 -8.21
CA CYS A 118 16.92 -10.85 -9.11
C CYS A 118 18.31 -10.24 -8.81
N GLU A 119 19.29 -10.38 -9.71
CA GLU A 119 20.52 -9.60 -9.59
C GLU A 119 20.18 -8.12 -9.78
N ALA A 120 20.49 -7.33 -8.75
CA ALA A 120 20.05 -5.95 -8.62
C ALA A 120 20.76 -5.02 -9.62
N GLU A 121 20.14 -4.78 -10.78
CA GLU A 121 20.47 -3.63 -11.62
C GLU A 121 19.77 -2.37 -11.08
N ALA A 122 20.53 -1.51 -10.41
CA ALA A 122 20.44 -0.04 -10.23
C ALA A 122 19.08 0.70 -10.15
N GLY A 123 17.95 0.03 -9.91
CA GLY A 123 16.61 0.61 -10.00
C GLY A 123 15.65 0.15 -8.90
N GLY A 124 16.07 0.24 -7.63
CA GLY A 124 15.18 0.24 -6.47
C GLY A 124 14.40 -1.06 -6.20
N TYR A 125 14.90 -1.86 -5.26
CA TYR A 125 14.26 -3.06 -4.69
C TYR A 125 12.74 -2.92 -4.37
N LYS A 126 12.27 -1.71 -4.03
CA LYS A 126 10.83 -1.39 -3.84
C LYS A 126 10.02 -1.49 -5.14
N SER A 127 10.52 -0.96 -6.26
CA SER A 127 9.82 -0.98 -7.55
C SER A 127 9.67 -2.41 -8.09
N THR A 128 10.72 -3.23 -7.94
CA THR A 128 10.70 -4.65 -8.34
C THR A 128 9.68 -5.45 -7.53
N PHE A 129 9.61 -5.24 -6.21
CA PHE A 129 8.65 -5.91 -5.35
C PHE A 129 7.19 -5.60 -5.73
N PHE A 130 6.85 -4.32 -5.92
CA PHE A 130 5.50 -3.93 -6.32
C PHE A 130 5.13 -4.48 -7.70
N THR A 131 6.09 -4.50 -8.63
CA THR A 131 5.87 -5.05 -9.97
C THR A 131 5.63 -6.57 -9.93
N ILE A 132 6.39 -7.31 -9.11
CA ILE A 132 6.15 -8.75 -8.89
C ILE A 132 4.76 -8.99 -8.30
N ASN A 133 4.37 -8.23 -7.27
CA ASN A 133 3.03 -8.34 -6.67
C ASN A 133 1.92 -8.00 -7.67
N TYR A 134 2.12 -6.99 -8.53
CA TYR A 134 1.18 -6.64 -9.58
C TYR A 134 0.96 -7.81 -10.55
N TYR A 135 2.03 -8.39 -11.11
CA TYR A 135 1.88 -9.52 -12.04
C TYR A 135 1.38 -10.81 -11.39
N ASP A 136 1.76 -11.08 -10.13
CA ASP A 136 1.24 -12.22 -9.37
C ASP A 136 -0.28 -12.08 -9.18
N SER A 137 -0.75 -10.91 -8.75
CA SER A 137 -2.18 -10.62 -8.56
C SER A 137 -2.99 -10.77 -9.85
N GLN A 138 -2.47 -10.29 -10.99
CA GLN A 138 -3.13 -10.42 -12.30
C GLN A 138 -3.21 -11.88 -12.75
N CYS A 139 -2.16 -12.66 -12.52
CA CYS A 139 -2.14 -14.08 -12.88
C CYS A 139 -3.19 -14.88 -12.08
N TRP A 140 -3.36 -14.61 -10.79
CA TRP A 140 -4.40 -15.25 -9.97
C TRP A 140 -5.81 -14.86 -10.41
N GLN A 141 -6.02 -13.62 -10.86
CA GLN A 141 -7.32 -13.18 -11.39
C GLN A 141 -7.72 -13.91 -12.69
N HIS A 142 -6.76 -14.48 -13.43
CA HIS A 142 -7.01 -15.22 -14.67
C HIS A 142 -6.96 -16.75 -14.51
N GLY A 143 -7.01 -17.27 -13.28
CA GLY A 143 -6.98 -18.70 -13.01
C GLY A 143 -5.64 -19.36 -13.35
N GLY A 144 -4.55 -18.59 -13.30
CA GLY A 144 -3.20 -19.07 -13.53
C GLY A 144 -2.71 -20.03 -12.44
N ASN A 145 -1.59 -20.69 -12.71
CA ASN A 145 -0.83 -21.46 -11.73
C ASN A 145 0.61 -20.94 -11.69
N ASP A 146 1.28 -21.15 -10.55
CA ASP A 146 2.69 -20.78 -10.39
C ASP A 146 2.96 -19.28 -10.62
N CYS A 147 1.98 -18.43 -10.25
CA CYS A 147 1.93 -17.02 -10.59
C CYS A 147 3.11 -16.22 -10.01
N ALA A 148 3.54 -16.55 -8.80
CA ALA A 148 4.65 -15.88 -8.16
C ALA A 148 5.98 -16.11 -8.92
N ASN A 149 6.23 -17.34 -9.38
CA ASN A 149 7.41 -17.65 -10.21
C ASN A 149 7.31 -17.02 -11.60
N LYS A 150 6.12 -17.02 -12.22
CA LYS A 150 5.89 -16.34 -13.51
C LYS A 150 6.07 -14.84 -13.42
N ALA A 151 5.61 -14.22 -12.33
CA ALA A 151 5.82 -12.80 -12.05
C ALA A 151 7.32 -12.50 -11.87
N ALA A 152 8.04 -13.35 -11.13
CA ALA A 152 9.49 -13.24 -11.00
C ALA A 152 10.21 -13.40 -12.36
N ASP A 153 9.81 -14.35 -13.22
CA ASP A 153 10.43 -14.54 -14.54
C ASP A 153 10.17 -13.35 -15.50
N ILE A 154 9.00 -12.70 -15.39
CA ILE A 154 8.65 -11.49 -16.17
C ILE A 154 9.45 -10.29 -15.70
N VAL A 155 9.57 -10.10 -14.39
CA VAL A 155 10.18 -8.91 -13.78
C VAL A 155 11.70 -9.05 -13.67
N CYS A 156 12.20 -10.27 -13.57
CA CYS A 156 13.62 -10.61 -13.41
C CYS A 156 14.09 -11.56 -14.52
N PRO A 157 14.16 -11.08 -15.78
CA PRO A 157 14.51 -11.89 -16.95
C PRO A 157 16.00 -12.29 -17.03
N GLN A 158 16.81 -12.03 -16.00
CA GLN A 158 18.24 -12.35 -15.92
C GLN A 158 18.55 -13.54 -14.98
N LYS A 159 17.56 -14.38 -14.70
CA LYS A 159 17.72 -15.64 -13.95
C LYS A 159 18.63 -16.64 -14.68
#